data_AF-A0A2E4GJ08-F1
#
_entry.id   AF-A0A2E4GJ08-F1
#
_cell.length_a   1.000
_cell.length_b   1.000
_cell.length_c   1.000
_cell.angle_alpha   90.00
_cell.angle_beta   90.00
_cell.angle_gamma   90.00
#
_symmetry.space_group_name_H-M   'P 1'
#
loop_
_entity.id
_entity.type
_entity.pdbx_description
1 polymer ?
#
loop_
_entity_poly.entity_id
_entity_poly.type
_entity_poly.pdbx_seq_one_letter_code
_entity_poly.pdbx_strand_id
1 'polypeptide(L)'
;MTNKFSATLNLNNTGSVTCRACNFEINPSCETWKEKAILSEKPMDGAGGSPYSLSKKVLLRQFFCPNCGYLLDTETAIAGDPFLNDVVKC
;
A
#
# COMPACT_ATOMS: atom_id res chain seq x y z
N MET A 1 6.20 -13.27 -18.12
CA MET A 1 6.98 -13.44 -16.89
C MET A 1 6.53 -12.39 -15.90
N THR A 2 5.91 -12.83 -14.80
CA THR A 2 5.51 -11.94 -13.72
C THR A 2 6.68 -11.89 -12.73
N ASN A 3 7.26 -10.72 -12.50
CA ASN A 3 8.36 -10.54 -11.56
C ASN A 3 7.82 -10.12 -10.20
N LYS A 4 8.40 -10.65 -9.13
CA LYS A 4 8.05 -10.24 -7.77
C LYS A 4 8.46 -8.77 -7.59
N PHE A 5 7.50 -7.91 -7.22
CA PHE A 5 7.78 -6.52 -6.88
C PHE A 5 7.97 -6.35 -5.38
N SER A 6 7.04 -6.91 -4.59
CA SER A 6 7.11 -6.96 -3.14
C SER A 6 6.64 -8.33 -2.64
N ALA A 7 6.44 -8.49 -1.33
CA ALA A 7 5.83 -9.69 -0.79
C ALA A 7 4.38 -9.89 -1.27
N THR A 8 3.67 -8.82 -1.61
CA THR A 8 2.22 -8.75 -1.84
C THR A 8 1.84 -8.29 -3.24
N LEU A 9 2.81 -7.82 -4.02
CA LEU A 9 2.64 -7.29 -5.38
C LEU A 9 3.58 -7.97 -6.37
N ASN A 10 3.11 -8.12 -7.61
CA ASN A 10 3.94 -8.49 -8.75
C ASN A 10 3.95 -7.36 -9.81
N LEU A 11 4.93 -7.42 -10.70
CA LEU A 11 4.97 -6.69 -11.97
C LEU A 11 4.72 -7.65 -13.11
N ASN A 12 3.75 -7.35 -13.96
CA ASN A 12 3.53 -8.12 -15.18
C ASN A 12 4.52 -7.67 -16.30
N ASN A 13 4.41 -8.29 -17.47
CA ASN A 13 5.26 -7.98 -18.63
C ASN A 13 5.09 -6.56 -19.19
N THR A 14 3.97 -5.90 -18.91
CA THR A 14 3.67 -4.55 -19.41
C THR A 14 4.09 -3.47 -18.42
N GLY A 15 4.71 -3.85 -17.30
CA GLY A 15 5.09 -2.92 -16.22
C GLY A 15 3.96 -2.61 -15.25
N SER A 16 2.78 -3.22 -15.42
CA SER A 16 1.64 -3.02 -14.53
C SER A 16 1.84 -3.74 -13.20
N VAL A 17 1.41 -3.08 -12.12
CA VAL A 17 1.41 -3.66 -10.78
C VAL A 17 0.16 -4.50 -10.58
N THR A 18 0.33 -5.76 -10.16
CA THR A 18 -0.76 -6.69 -9.89
C THR A 18 -0.74 -7.21 -8.46
N CYS A 19 -1.93 -7.48 -7.91
CA CYS A 19 -2.07 -8.11 -6.61
C CYS A 19 -1.54 -9.54 -6.66
N ARG A 20 -0.62 -9.90 -5.75
CA ARG A 20 -0.08 -11.28 -5.73
C ARG A 20 -1.11 -12.33 -5.30
N ALA A 21 -2.11 -11.95 -4.51
CA ALA A 21 -3.12 -12.89 -4.01
C ALA A 21 -4.18 -13.26 -5.05
N CYS A 22 -4.61 -12.32 -5.89
CA CYS A 22 -5.71 -12.54 -6.84
C CYS A 22 -5.38 -12.20 -8.30
N ASN A 23 -4.16 -11.74 -8.59
CA ASN A 23 -3.69 -11.28 -9.91
C ASN A 23 -4.45 -10.08 -10.51
N PHE A 24 -5.31 -9.42 -9.73
CA PHE A 24 -5.97 -8.20 -10.17
C PHE A 24 -4.94 -7.11 -10.51
N GLU A 25 -5.11 -6.48 -11.67
CA GLU A 25 -4.29 -5.37 -12.13
C GLU A 25 -4.71 -4.10 -11.37
N ILE A 26 -3.87 -3.67 -10.43
CA ILE A 26 -4.16 -2.51 -9.58
C ILE A 26 -3.89 -1.24 -10.35
N ASN A 27 -2.87 -1.26 -11.20
CA ASN A 27 -2.48 -0.09 -11.97
C ASN A 27 -2.02 -0.45 -13.39
N PRO A 28 -2.78 -0.07 -14.43
CA PRO A 28 -2.48 -0.40 -15.81
C PRO A 28 -1.47 0.54 -16.50
N SER A 29 -1.10 1.67 -15.90
CA SER A 29 -0.09 2.61 -16.42
C SER A 29 1.00 2.82 -15.37
N CYS A 30 2.19 3.34 -15.70
CA CYS A 30 3.26 3.61 -14.73
C CYS A 30 2.93 4.71 -13.69
N GLU A 31 1.65 4.94 -13.40
CA GLU A 31 1.12 5.69 -12.27
C GLU A 31 1.50 5.03 -10.92
N THR A 32 1.12 5.66 -9.82
CA THR A 32 1.38 5.16 -8.47
C THR A 32 0.27 4.17 -8.08
N TRP A 33 0.64 2.93 -7.75
CA TRP A 33 -0.36 1.89 -7.45
C TRP A 33 -1.16 2.20 -6.17
N LYS A 34 -0.59 2.99 -5.24
CA LYS A 34 -1.22 3.38 -3.97
C LYS A 34 -2.47 4.24 -4.18
N GLU A 35 -2.52 5.05 -5.24
CA GLU A 35 -3.71 5.86 -5.58
C GLU A 35 -4.91 5.03 -6.04
N LYS A 36 -4.67 3.78 -6.48
CA LYS A 36 -5.73 2.85 -6.94
C LYS A 36 -6.09 1.81 -5.87
N ALA A 37 -5.35 1.75 -4.78
CA ALA A 37 -5.64 0.87 -3.66
C ALA A 37 -6.75 1.45 -2.76
N ILE A 38 -7.45 0.58 -2.04
CA ILE A 38 -8.39 1.02 -1.00
C ILE A 38 -7.58 1.43 0.23
N LEU A 39 -7.74 2.67 0.68
CA LEU A 39 -7.04 3.22 1.83
C LEU A 39 -7.88 3.10 3.12
N SER A 40 -7.28 2.60 4.19
CA SER A 40 -7.78 2.75 5.57
C SER A 40 -6.76 3.52 6.40
N GLU A 41 -7.20 4.56 7.09
CA GLU A 41 -6.37 5.36 7.99
C GLU A 41 -6.85 5.21 9.43
N LYS A 42 -5.92 5.00 10.36
CA LYS A 42 -6.20 4.92 11.80
C LYS A 42 -5.14 5.68 12.60
N PRO A 43 -5.51 6.42 13.65
CA PRO A 43 -4.53 7.00 14.55
C PRO A 43 -3.65 5.91 15.18
N MET A 44 -2.35 6.19 15.33
CA MET A 44 -1.40 5.27 15.98
C MET A 44 -1.44 5.34 17.52
N ASP A 45 -2.20 6.26 18.09
CA ASP A 45 -2.35 6.34 19.55
C ASP A 45 -2.97 5.05 20.10
N GLY A 46 -2.28 4.44 21.07
CA GLY A 46 -2.64 3.14 21.63
C GLY A 46 -2.37 1.93 20.74
N ALA A 47 -1.94 2.10 19.47
CA ALA A 47 -1.76 0.99 18.53
C ALA A 47 -0.63 0.01 18.95
N GLY A 48 0.40 0.51 19.64
CA GLY A 48 1.49 -0.32 20.18
C GLY A 48 1.17 -1.01 21.52
N GLY A 49 0.06 -0.65 22.17
CA GLY A 49 -0.25 -1.08 23.53
C GLY A 49 0.41 -0.23 24.62
N SER A 50 0.17 -0.60 25.89
CA SER A 50 0.52 0.22 27.06
C SER A 50 1.96 0.75 27.16
N PRO A 51 3.02 0.04 26.73
CA PRO A 51 4.38 0.56 26.88
C PRO A 51 4.78 1.59 25.81
N TYR A 52 3.95 1.82 24.80
CA TYR A 52 4.26 2.72 23.69
C TYR A 52 3.36 3.95 23.71
N SER A 53 3.97 5.13 23.75
CA SER A 53 3.28 6.41 23.55
C SER A 53 3.52 6.89 22.11
N LEU A 54 2.48 6.84 21.27
CA LEU A 54 2.53 7.38 19.91
C LEU A 54 1.60 8.59 19.80
N SER A 55 2.01 9.59 19.03
CA SER A 55 1.21 10.79 18.82
C SER A 55 -0.07 10.48 18.05
N LYS A 56 -1.21 11.03 18.48
CA LYS A 56 -2.49 11.02 17.73
C LYS A 56 -2.38 11.64 16.33
N LYS A 57 -1.31 12.41 16.06
CA LYS A 57 -1.05 13.05 14.77
C LYS A 57 -0.44 12.11 13.73
N VAL A 58 0.04 10.94 14.15
CA VAL A 58 0.58 9.91 13.25
C VAL A 58 -0.53 8.91 12.93
N LEU A 59 -0.74 8.68 11.64
CA LEU A 59 -1.70 7.72 11.11
C LEU A 59 -0.97 6.45 10.68
N LEU A 60 -1.58 5.29 10.93
CA LEU A 60 -1.36 4.05 10.20
C LEU A 60 -2.22 4.09 8.95
N ARG A 61 -1.58 4.05 7.78
CA ARG A 61 -2.22 3.90 6.49
C ARG A 61 -2.07 2.46 6.03
N GLN A 62 -3.18 1.84 5.67
CA GLN A 62 -3.23 0.47 5.15
C GLN A 62 -3.83 0.50 3.75
N PHE A 63 -3.12 -0.08 2.79
CA PHE A 63 -3.53 -0.12 1.38
C PHE A 63 -3.98 -1.54 1.02
N PHE A 64 -5.21 -1.68 0.54
CA PHE A 64 -5.80 -2.97 0.22
C PHE A 64 -6.09 -3.11 -1.28
N CYS A 65 -6.02 -4.34 -1.77
CA CYS A 65 -6.43 -4.67 -3.13
C CYS A 65 -7.93 -4.39 -3.31
N PRO A 66 -8.35 -3.62 -4.33
CA PRO A 66 -9.75 -3.29 -4.53
C PRO A 66 -10.62 -4.48 -4.94
N ASN A 67 -10.01 -5.56 -5.44
CA ASN A 67 -10.73 -6.76 -5.86
C ASN A 67 -10.90 -7.80 -4.74
N CYS A 68 -9.84 -8.09 -3.99
CA CYS A 68 -9.86 -9.20 -3.01
C CYS A 68 -9.69 -8.76 -1.55
N GLY A 69 -9.49 -7.45 -1.29
CA GLY A 69 -9.27 -6.93 0.07
C GLY A 69 -7.94 -7.32 0.70
N TYR A 70 -7.03 -7.95 -0.04
CA TYR A 70 -5.72 -8.34 0.50
C TYR A 70 -4.89 -7.11 0.87
N LEU A 71 -4.25 -7.12 2.03
CA LEU A 71 -3.36 -6.04 2.49
C LEU A 71 -2.10 -6.02 1.63
N LEU A 72 -1.91 -4.92 0.89
CA LEU A 72 -0.81 -4.73 -0.05
C LEU A 72 0.39 -4.09 0.63
N ASP A 73 0.17 -3.03 1.41
CA ASP A 73 1.24 -2.31 2.11
C ASP A 73 0.68 -1.57 3.32
N THR A 74 1.58 -1.14 4.20
CA THR A 74 1.31 -0.25 5.33
C THR A 74 2.38 0.81 5.46
N GLU A 75 1.99 2.04 5.74
CA GLU A 75 2.92 3.12 6.08
C GLU A 75 2.42 3.90 7.29
N THR A 76 3.32 4.66 7.92
CA THR A 76 2.96 5.67 8.92
C THR A 76 3.19 7.06 8.37
N ALA A 77 2.24 7.98 8.53
CA ALA A 77 2.33 9.32 7.98
C ALA A 77 1.61 10.36 8.86
N ILE A 78 1.90 11.65 8.65
CA ILE A 78 1.05 12.72 9.17
C ILE A 78 -0.16 12.87 8.24
N ALA A 79 -1.32 13.24 8.80
CA ALA A 79 -2.52 13.48 8.03
C ALA A 79 -2.27 14.51 6.90
N GLY A 80 -2.61 14.13 5.67
CA GLY A 80 -2.42 14.97 4.48
C GLY A 80 -1.07 14.83 3.77
N ASP A 81 -0.07 14.16 4.38
CA ASP A 81 1.21 13.91 3.69
C ASP A 81 0.99 13.00 2.46
N PRO A 82 1.74 13.22 1.37
CA PRO A 82 1.66 12.37 0.18
C PRO A 82 2.05 10.92 0.50
N PHE A 83 1.58 9.98 -0.33
CA PHE A 83 1.95 8.56 -0.18
C PHE A 83 3.42 8.33 -0.51
N LEU A 84 4.02 7.34 0.17
CA LEU A 84 5.35 6.87 -0.17
C LEU A 84 5.25 5.96 -1.40
N ASN A 85 5.57 6.51 -2.57
CA ASN A 85 5.45 5.79 -3.82
C ASN A 85 6.69 4.93 -4.08
N ASP A 86 6.50 3.61 -4.07
CA ASP A 86 7.50 2.65 -4.51
C ASP A 86 7.61 2.74 -6.04
N VAL A 87 8.74 3.20 -6.56
CA VAL A 87 8.94 3.39 -7.99
C VAL A 87 9.68 2.19 -8.58
N VAL A 88 9.07 1.57 -9.58
CA VAL A 88 9.75 0.67 -10.52
C VAL A 88 10.02 1.49 -11.75
N LYS A 89 11.26 1.52 -12.23
CA LYS A 89 11.52 2.07 -13.56
C LYS A 89 10.83 1.17 -14.58
N CYS A 90 9.71 1.66 -15.09
CA CYS A 90 9.37 1.48 -16.49
C CYS A 90 10.50 2.12 -17.33
#